data_AF-A0ABD0QM24-F1
#
_entry.id   AF-A0ABD0QM24-F1
#
_cell.length_a   1.000
_cell.length_b   1.000
_cell.length_c   1.000
_cell.angle_alpha   90.00
_cell.angle_beta   90.00
_cell.angle_gamma   90.00
#
_symmetry.space_group_name_H-M   'P 1'
#
loop_
_entity.id
_entity.type
_entity.pdbx_description
1 polymer ?
#
loop_
_entity_poly.entity_id
_entity_poly.type
_entity_poly.pdbx_seq_one_letter_code
_entity_poly.pdbx_strand_id
1 'polypeptide(L)'
;IIMETNRCVFHVFLCIFTHSLILTHWYMSSACHTGSHDECDKVPFVPGYNLAGEGFDVAMMRRKGAFLINVKSHMDNGTCTVCKNRYQGGEMQKLPSVVRDWRSHSRCGNQLSSALHHSVDSLMKSSTSLINKWEMGLSLEDVGKAILGGSHSDIAQFAQSQNAMDKSKFVLHEFSCTYY
;
A
#
# COMPACT_ATOMS: atom_id res chain seq x y z
N ILE A 1 -34.29 -35.39 35.48
CA ILE A 1 -33.75 -35.95 34.21
C ILE A 1 -34.25 -35.16 32.99
N ILE A 2 -35.56 -34.86 32.84
CA ILE A 2 -36.09 -34.09 31.69
C ILE A 2 -35.60 -32.62 31.63
N MET A 3 -35.32 -31.99 32.78
CA MET A 3 -34.92 -30.57 32.85
C MET A 3 -33.45 -30.31 32.46
N GLU A 4 -32.56 -31.30 32.61
CA GLU A 4 -31.16 -31.17 32.19
C GLU A 4 -30.99 -31.38 30.68
N THR A 5 -31.77 -32.28 30.08
CA THR A 5 -31.74 -32.55 28.64
C THR A 5 -32.11 -31.30 27.84
N ASN A 6 -33.11 -30.53 28.29
CA ASN A 6 -33.52 -29.29 27.63
C ASN A 6 -32.44 -28.19 27.68
N ARG A 7 -31.63 -28.15 28.75
CA ARG A 7 -30.56 -27.16 28.92
C ARG A 7 -29.35 -27.47 28.04
N CYS A 8 -29.02 -28.75 27.87
CA CYS A 8 -28.01 -29.20 26.89
C CYS A 8 -28.45 -28.94 25.44
N VAL A 9 -29.69 -29.26 25.11
CA VAL A 9 -30.24 -29.02 23.76
C VAL A 9 -30.23 -27.52 23.43
N PHE A 10 -30.61 -26.66 24.39
CA PHE A 10 -30.59 -25.21 24.21
C PHE A 10 -29.18 -24.64 23.99
N HIS A 11 -28.17 -25.15 24.74
CA HIS A 11 -26.77 -24.76 24.53
C HIS A 11 -26.20 -25.23 23.19
N VAL A 12 -26.59 -26.42 22.71
CA VAL A 12 -26.18 -26.94 21.40
C VAL A 12 -26.76 -26.06 20.28
N PHE A 13 -28.05 -25.69 20.36
CA PHE A 13 -28.65 -24.76 19.40
C PHE A 13 -27.96 -23.39 19.41
N LEU A 14 -27.65 -22.83 20.58
CA LEU A 14 -26.92 -21.57 20.70
C LEU A 14 -25.52 -21.65 20.07
N CYS A 15 -24.79 -22.75 20.26
CA CYS A 15 -23.47 -22.96 19.64
C CYS A 15 -23.53 -23.13 18.11
N ILE A 16 -24.57 -23.78 17.59
CA ILE A 16 -24.79 -23.92 16.14
C ILE A 16 -25.17 -22.57 15.52
N PHE A 17 -26.04 -21.80 16.18
CA PHE A 17 -26.40 -20.45 15.74
C PHE A 17 -25.21 -19.50 15.75
N THR A 18 -24.36 -19.54 16.80
CA THR A 18 -23.14 -18.71 16.84
C THR A 18 -22.12 -19.14 15.79
N HIS A 19 -21.92 -20.45 15.54
CA HIS A 19 -21.06 -20.92 14.45
C HIS A 19 -21.58 -20.53 13.07
N SER A 20 -22.90 -20.57 12.84
CA SER A 20 -23.52 -20.15 11.58
C SER A 20 -23.40 -18.62 11.37
N LEU A 21 -23.56 -17.82 12.42
CA LEU A 21 -23.31 -16.36 12.41
C LEU A 21 -21.83 -16.02 12.19
N ILE A 22 -20.90 -16.82 12.72
CA ILE A 22 -19.48 -16.68 12.46
C ILE A 22 -19.18 -17.05 11.01
N LEU A 23 -19.63 -18.20 10.49
CA LEU A 23 -19.39 -18.61 9.10
C LEU A 23 -19.95 -17.59 8.07
N THR A 24 -21.11 -16.99 8.36
CA THR A 24 -21.68 -15.91 7.52
C THR A 24 -20.93 -14.58 7.64
N HIS A 25 -20.37 -14.25 8.81
CA HIS A 25 -19.46 -13.11 8.96
C HIS A 25 -18.14 -13.29 8.18
N TRP A 26 -17.64 -14.52 8.10
CA TRP A 26 -16.40 -14.83 7.38
C TRP A 26 -16.60 -14.87 5.86
N TYR A 27 -17.83 -15.14 5.39
CA TYR A 27 -18.19 -15.09 3.96
C TYR A 27 -18.38 -13.65 3.43
N MET A 28 -18.61 -12.67 4.31
CA MET A 28 -18.57 -11.24 3.96
C MET A 28 -17.15 -10.67 3.79
N SER A 29 -16.12 -11.53 3.83
CA SER A 29 -14.70 -11.14 3.74
C SER A 29 -14.19 -10.94 2.30
N SER A 30 -14.89 -11.43 1.26
CA SER A 30 -14.49 -11.10 -0.10
C SER A 30 -15.05 -9.74 -0.48
N ALA A 31 -14.27 -8.68 -0.21
CA ALA A 31 -14.53 -7.36 -0.78
C ALA A 31 -14.56 -7.39 -2.32
N CYS A 32 -14.09 -8.48 -2.94
CA CYS A 32 -14.02 -8.64 -4.39
C CYS A 32 -14.80 -9.86 -4.88
N HIS A 33 -15.28 -9.78 -6.12
CA HIS A 33 -15.93 -10.86 -6.86
C HIS A 33 -15.46 -10.88 -8.33
N THR A 34 -15.79 -11.94 -9.04
CA THR A 34 -15.55 -12.04 -10.48
C THR A 34 -16.69 -11.32 -11.22
N GLY A 35 -16.36 -10.25 -11.94
CA GLY A 35 -17.31 -9.49 -12.76
C GLY A 35 -17.40 -10.00 -14.20
N SER A 36 -18.57 -9.79 -14.81
CA SER A 36 -18.79 -10.04 -16.25
C SER A 36 -18.14 -8.95 -17.09
N HIS A 37 -17.94 -9.19 -18.39
CA HIS A 37 -17.40 -8.20 -19.33
C HIS A 37 -18.09 -6.83 -19.21
N ASP A 38 -19.42 -6.80 -19.27
CA ASP A 38 -20.21 -5.57 -19.18
C ASP A 38 -20.06 -4.83 -17.84
N GLU A 39 -19.87 -5.57 -16.73
CA GLU A 39 -19.62 -4.96 -15.42
C GLU A 39 -18.23 -4.34 -15.38
N CYS A 40 -17.23 -5.09 -15.86
CA CYS A 40 -15.83 -4.67 -15.92
C CYS A 40 -15.64 -3.38 -16.72
N ASP A 41 -16.39 -3.18 -17.80
CA ASP A 41 -16.29 -1.97 -18.62
C ASP A 41 -16.91 -0.74 -17.93
N LYS A 42 -17.91 -0.93 -17.07
CA LYS A 42 -18.65 0.16 -16.41
C LYS A 42 -17.98 0.67 -15.15
N VAL A 43 -17.19 -0.16 -14.47
CA VAL A 43 -16.56 0.21 -13.19
C VAL A 43 -15.17 0.84 -13.40
N PRO A 44 -14.78 1.85 -12.62
CA PRO A 44 -13.45 2.45 -12.71
C PRO A 44 -12.38 1.52 -12.11
N PHE A 45 -11.11 1.82 -12.37
CA PHE A 45 -10.00 1.15 -11.68
C PHE A 45 -9.90 1.59 -10.22
N VAL A 46 -9.35 0.72 -9.37
CA VAL A 46 -8.99 1.10 -7.99
C VAL A 46 -7.98 2.26 -7.95
N PRO A 47 -8.00 3.09 -6.90
CA PRO A 47 -7.00 4.14 -6.69
C PRO A 47 -5.58 3.59 -6.71
N GLY A 48 -4.68 4.28 -7.40
CA GLY A 48 -3.26 3.90 -7.45
C GLY A 48 -2.96 2.63 -8.25
N TYR A 49 -3.90 2.10 -9.06
CA TYR A 49 -3.69 0.88 -9.86
C TYR A 49 -2.46 0.92 -10.77
N ASN A 50 -2.03 2.11 -11.17
CA ASN A 50 -0.89 2.34 -12.04
C ASN A 50 0.43 2.54 -11.27
N LEU A 51 0.42 2.64 -9.94
CA LEU A 51 1.65 2.82 -9.16
C LEU A 51 2.48 1.53 -9.13
N ALA A 52 1.81 0.38 -9.00
CA ALA A 52 2.46 -0.92 -9.03
C ALA A 52 2.91 -1.24 -10.46
N GLY A 53 4.22 -1.17 -10.70
CA GLY A 53 4.83 -1.44 -11.99
C GLY A 53 5.21 -0.20 -12.80
N GLU A 54 4.96 1.00 -12.29
CA GLU A 54 5.60 2.22 -12.79
C GLU A 54 7.07 2.23 -12.37
N GLY A 55 7.98 2.48 -13.32
CA GLY A 55 9.41 2.60 -13.05
C GLY A 55 9.69 3.77 -12.10
N PHE A 56 10.63 3.56 -11.19
CA PHE A 56 11.00 4.54 -10.17
C PHE A 56 12.50 4.82 -10.22
N ASP A 57 12.87 6.10 -10.32
CA ASP A 57 14.25 6.57 -10.25
C ASP A 57 14.65 6.74 -8.79
N VAL A 58 15.45 5.80 -8.29
CA VAL A 58 15.89 5.79 -6.88
C VAL A 58 16.83 6.93 -6.53
N ALA A 59 17.58 7.49 -7.49
CA ALA A 59 18.49 8.59 -7.23
C ALA A 59 17.75 9.93 -7.17
N MET A 60 16.77 10.13 -8.05
CA MET A 60 15.94 11.35 -8.08
C MET A 60 14.73 11.30 -7.14
N MET A 61 14.35 10.12 -6.63
CA MET A 61 13.10 9.87 -5.89
C MET A 61 11.84 10.21 -6.70
N ARG A 62 11.85 9.90 -8.01
CA ARG A 62 10.78 10.29 -8.93
C ARG A 62 10.29 9.11 -9.77
N ARG A 63 8.99 9.12 -10.05
CA ARG A 63 8.37 8.16 -10.96
C ARG A 63 8.76 8.50 -12.40
N LYS A 64 8.95 7.48 -13.23
CA LYS A 64 9.41 7.61 -14.63
C LYS A 64 8.27 7.69 -15.65
N GLY A 65 7.02 7.39 -15.28
CA GLY A 65 5.91 7.31 -16.21
C GLY A 65 5.99 6.16 -17.23
N ALA A 66 6.98 5.28 -17.10
CA ALA A 66 7.16 4.09 -17.91
C ALA A 66 6.74 2.86 -17.11
N PHE A 67 6.03 1.92 -17.72
CA PHE A 67 5.44 0.78 -17.02
C PHE A 67 6.11 -0.53 -17.44
N LEU A 68 6.60 -1.30 -16.47
CA LEU A 68 7.26 -2.60 -16.69
C LEU A 68 6.25 -3.74 -16.88
N ILE A 69 5.01 -3.53 -16.44
CA ILE A 69 3.90 -4.49 -16.57
C ILE A 69 2.68 -3.79 -17.16
N ASN A 70 1.80 -4.57 -17.80
CA ASN A 70 0.56 -4.03 -18.34
C ASN A 70 -0.48 -3.84 -17.22
N VAL A 71 -0.45 -2.68 -16.57
CA VAL A 71 -1.39 -2.29 -15.50
C VAL A 71 -2.79 -1.92 -16.02
N LYS A 72 -2.98 -1.80 -17.34
CA LYS A 72 -4.28 -1.46 -17.96
C LYS A 72 -5.08 -2.70 -18.35
N SER A 73 -4.40 -3.83 -18.56
CA SER A 73 -5.07 -5.11 -18.71
C SER A 73 -5.81 -5.43 -17.42
N HIS A 74 -7.10 -5.70 -17.53
CA HIS A 74 -7.99 -6.00 -16.40
C HIS A 74 -8.84 -7.24 -16.65
N MET A 75 -8.87 -7.73 -17.89
CA MET A 75 -9.62 -8.92 -18.25
C MET A 75 -8.73 -10.15 -18.31
N ASP A 76 -9.31 -11.27 -17.90
CA ASP A 76 -8.78 -12.62 -18.13
C ASP A 76 -9.96 -13.53 -18.50
N ASN A 77 -9.85 -14.19 -19.66
CA ASN A 77 -10.89 -15.07 -20.22
C ASN A 77 -12.32 -14.48 -20.22
N GLY A 78 -12.45 -13.18 -20.55
CA GLY A 78 -13.76 -12.51 -20.62
C GLY A 78 -14.36 -12.09 -19.27
N THR A 79 -13.59 -12.22 -18.18
CA THR A 79 -14.00 -11.80 -16.83
C THR A 79 -12.94 -10.88 -16.20
N CYS A 80 -13.28 -10.19 -15.10
CA CYS A 80 -12.31 -9.43 -14.31
C CYS A 80 -12.57 -9.55 -12.81
N THR A 81 -11.64 -9.06 -11.99
CA THR A 81 -11.86 -8.92 -10.54
C THR A 81 -12.37 -7.52 -10.23
N VAL A 82 -13.54 -7.45 -9.62
CA VAL A 82 -14.17 -6.21 -9.14
C VAL A 82 -14.19 -6.22 -7.62
N CYS A 83 -13.83 -5.12 -7.00
CA CYS A 83 -13.72 -4.94 -5.56
C CYS A 83 -14.55 -3.75 -5.09
N LYS A 84 -15.25 -3.91 -3.97
CA LYS A 84 -15.97 -2.85 -3.29
C LYS A 84 -15.02 -2.02 -2.43
N ASN A 85 -14.91 -0.73 -2.71
CA ASN A 85 -14.15 0.21 -1.92
C ASN A 85 -15.02 0.86 -0.83
N ARG A 86 -15.01 0.27 0.37
CA ARG A 86 -15.80 0.77 1.51
C ARG A 86 -15.41 2.18 1.97
N TYR A 87 -14.22 2.66 1.62
CA TYR A 87 -13.74 3.99 1.99
C TYR A 87 -14.00 5.05 0.90
N GLN A 88 -14.61 4.66 -0.22
CA GLN A 88 -15.07 5.56 -1.28
C GLN A 88 -16.56 5.30 -1.58
N GLY A 89 -17.40 5.46 -0.56
CA GLY A 89 -18.86 5.32 -0.72
C GLY A 89 -19.34 3.90 -1.05
N GLY A 90 -18.47 2.89 -0.97
CA GLY A 90 -18.80 1.53 -1.39
C GLY A 90 -18.83 1.34 -2.90
N GLU A 91 -18.13 2.18 -3.65
CA GLU A 91 -18.01 2.08 -5.11
C GLU A 91 -17.38 0.74 -5.52
N MET A 92 -17.91 0.15 -6.61
CA MET A 92 -17.33 -1.04 -7.23
C MET A 92 -16.22 -0.62 -8.18
N GLN A 93 -15.04 -1.21 -8.04
CA GLN A 93 -13.82 -0.82 -8.74
C GLN A 93 -13.08 -2.05 -9.25
N LYS A 94 -12.59 -2.05 -10.50
CA LYS A 94 -11.84 -3.17 -11.07
C LYS A 94 -10.36 -3.13 -10.73
N LEU A 95 -9.77 -4.32 -10.63
CA LEU A 95 -8.33 -4.50 -10.51
C LEU A 95 -7.69 -4.75 -11.87
N PRO A 96 -6.44 -4.31 -12.07
CA PRO A 96 -5.60 -4.85 -13.14
C PRO A 96 -5.45 -6.37 -13.01
N SER A 97 -5.35 -7.07 -14.14
CA SER A 97 -5.24 -8.52 -14.21
C SER A 97 -3.94 -9.05 -13.60
N VAL A 98 -2.97 -8.18 -13.32
CA VAL A 98 -1.70 -8.48 -12.64
C VAL A 98 -1.74 -8.25 -11.13
N VAL A 99 -2.78 -7.58 -10.61
CA VAL A 99 -2.95 -7.29 -9.18
C VAL A 99 -3.85 -8.37 -8.56
N ARG A 100 -3.49 -8.83 -7.36
CA ARG A 100 -4.22 -9.90 -6.65
C ARG A 100 -4.66 -9.49 -5.25
N ASP A 101 -3.74 -8.92 -4.47
CA ASP A 101 -3.96 -8.64 -3.04
C ASP A 101 -4.32 -7.17 -2.74
N TRP A 102 -5.13 -6.54 -3.59
CA TRP A 102 -5.59 -5.18 -3.30
C TRP A 102 -6.50 -5.16 -2.08
N ARG A 103 -6.24 -4.26 -1.13
CA ARG A 103 -7.03 -4.15 0.10
C ARG A 103 -7.29 -2.70 0.43
N SER A 104 -8.55 -2.30 0.42
CA SER A 104 -8.92 -0.98 0.92
C SER A 104 -8.68 -0.87 2.43
N HIS A 105 -7.94 0.16 2.84
CA HIS A 105 -7.65 0.53 4.21
C HIS A 105 -7.95 2.03 4.43
N SER A 106 -8.08 2.43 5.69
CA SER A 106 -8.05 3.83 6.08
C SER A 106 -7.39 3.91 7.45
N ARG A 107 -6.06 3.80 7.43
CA ARG A 107 -5.24 3.92 8.63
C ARG A 107 -4.48 5.22 8.54
N CYS A 108 -4.99 6.24 9.21
CA CYS A 108 -4.22 7.44 9.45
C CYS A 108 -4.10 7.64 10.95
N GLY A 109 -2.87 7.56 11.46
CA GLY A 109 -2.58 7.91 12.83
C GLY A 109 -2.32 9.40 12.93
N ASN A 110 -2.77 10.06 14.00
CA ASN A 110 -2.48 11.48 14.25
C ASN A 110 -1.04 11.69 14.75
N GLN A 111 -0.08 10.89 14.28
CA GLN A 111 1.29 10.90 14.77
C GLN A 111 2.19 11.60 13.76
N LEU A 112 2.68 12.78 14.15
CA LEU A 112 3.75 13.47 13.44
C LEU A 112 5.09 12.89 13.87
N SER A 113 5.84 12.32 12.94
CA SER A 113 7.25 11.99 13.16
C SER A 113 8.10 13.25 12.94
N SER A 114 9.05 13.51 13.82
CA SER A 114 9.94 14.67 13.74
C SER A 114 11.37 14.26 14.05
N ALA A 115 12.30 14.58 13.16
CA ALA A 115 13.71 14.28 13.33
C ALA A 115 14.58 15.52 13.05
N LEU A 116 15.56 15.76 13.94
CA LEU A 116 16.59 16.79 13.76
C LEU A 116 17.86 16.12 13.19
N HIS A 117 18.37 16.66 12.09
CA HIS A 117 19.55 16.18 11.38
C HIS A 117 20.66 17.23 11.42
N HIS A 118 21.84 16.80 11.85
CA HIS A 118 23.03 17.65 11.95
C HIS A 118 23.91 17.63 10.69
N SER A 119 23.55 16.84 9.68
CA SER A 119 24.25 16.75 8.41
C SER A 119 23.29 16.40 7.28
N VAL A 120 23.70 16.71 6.05
CA VAL A 120 23.01 16.30 4.82
C VAL A 120 22.88 14.78 4.79
N ASP A 121 23.95 14.05 5.08
CA ASP A 121 23.94 12.57 5.08
C ASP A 121 22.89 11.97 6.01
N SER A 122 22.74 12.54 7.21
CA SER A 122 21.74 12.08 8.18
C SER A 122 20.31 12.34 7.70
N LEU A 123 20.06 13.53 7.14
CA LEU A 123 18.77 13.87 6.53
C LEU A 123 18.46 12.93 5.37
N MET A 124 19.43 12.69 4.48
CA MET A 124 19.23 11.86 3.30
C MET A 124 18.84 10.43 3.67
N LYS A 125 19.57 9.80 4.61
CA LYS A 125 19.23 8.45 5.11
C LYS A 125 17.81 8.37 5.68
N SER A 126 17.35 9.41 6.38
CA SER A 126 15.99 9.47 6.91
C SER A 126 14.95 9.60 5.79
N SER A 127 15.21 10.49 4.82
CA SER A 127 14.28 10.77 3.72
C SER A 127 14.08 9.61 2.75
N THR A 128 15.07 8.72 2.63
CA THR A 128 15.02 7.58 1.69
C THR A 128 14.61 6.27 2.35
N SER A 129 14.30 6.29 3.65
CA SER A 129 13.98 5.09 4.44
C SER A 129 12.75 4.32 3.93
N LEU A 130 11.86 4.97 3.17
CA LEU A 130 10.68 4.34 2.57
C LEU A 130 11.03 3.38 1.42
N ILE A 131 12.17 3.56 0.76
CA ILE A 131 12.60 2.68 -0.33
C ILE A 131 13.45 1.56 0.26
N ASN A 132 12.78 0.51 0.72
CA ASN A 132 13.44 -0.63 1.32
C ASN A 132 14.14 -1.51 0.26
N LYS A 133 15.39 -1.89 0.54
CA LYS A 133 16.14 -2.95 -0.17
C LYS A 133 16.32 -2.77 -1.69
N TRP A 134 16.24 -1.54 -2.21
CA TRP A 134 16.44 -1.27 -3.65
C TRP A 134 17.84 -1.65 -4.16
N GLU A 135 18.81 -1.75 -3.24
CA GLU A 135 20.20 -2.13 -3.48
C GLU A 135 20.36 -3.64 -3.75
N MET A 136 19.34 -4.45 -3.45
CA MET A 136 19.40 -5.90 -3.56
C MET A 136 19.60 -6.35 -5.01
N GLY A 137 20.63 -7.17 -5.24
CA GLY A 137 20.96 -7.68 -6.57
C GLY A 137 21.73 -6.69 -7.45
N LEU A 138 22.10 -5.52 -6.93
CA LEU A 138 22.98 -4.57 -7.60
C LEU A 138 24.42 -4.73 -7.08
N SER A 139 25.40 -4.65 -7.97
CA SER A 139 26.81 -4.60 -7.59
C SER A 139 27.18 -3.15 -7.25
N LEU A 140 27.01 -2.78 -5.98
CA LEU A 140 27.30 -1.43 -5.46
C LEU A 140 28.59 -1.40 -4.61
N GLU A 141 29.28 -2.53 -4.49
CA GLU A 141 30.46 -2.70 -3.64
C GLU A 141 31.61 -1.76 -4.04
N ASP A 142 31.77 -1.53 -5.34
CA ASP A 142 32.80 -0.63 -5.90
C ASP A 142 32.50 0.86 -5.67
N VAL A 143 31.25 1.19 -5.28
CA VAL A 143 30.79 2.58 -5.10
C VAL A 143 31.05 3.09 -3.66
N GLY A 144 31.48 2.21 -2.76
CA GLY A 144 31.82 2.56 -1.38
C GLY A 144 30.62 2.97 -0.52
N LYS A 145 30.86 3.74 0.55
CA LYS A 145 29.81 4.20 1.50
C LYS A 145 29.00 5.39 0.99
N ALA A 146 28.85 5.55 -0.32
CA ALA A 146 28.13 6.67 -0.92
C ALA A 146 26.62 6.54 -0.69
N ILE A 147 25.95 7.68 -0.45
CA ILE A 147 24.49 7.74 -0.42
C ILE A 147 24.01 7.86 -1.87
N LEU A 148 23.44 6.79 -2.40
CA LEU A 148 22.98 6.72 -3.80
C LEU A 148 21.48 6.99 -3.93
N GLY A 149 20.69 6.33 -3.08
CA GLY A 149 19.26 6.60 -2.97
C GLY A 149 19.04 8.07 -2.60
N GLY A 150 18.17 8.75 -3.35
CA GLY A 150 17.83 10.16 -3.15
C GLY A 150 18.96 11.16 -3.38
N SER A 151 20.15 10.74 -3.82
CA SER A 151 21.32 11.61 -4.03
C SER A 151 21.05 12.85 -4.89
N HIS A 152 20.11 12.76 -5.82
CA HIS A 152 19.71 13.82 -6.75
C HIS A 152 18.26 14.31 -6.52
N SER A 153 17.66 13.94 -5.39
CA SER A 153 16.31 14.38 -5.02
C SER A 153 16.26 15.88 -4.68
N ASP A 154 15.06 16.45 -4.67
CA ASP A 154 14.85 17.86 -4.30
C ASP A 154 15.30 18.14 -2.85
N ILE A 155 15.12 17.18 -1.94
CA ILE A 155 15.61 17.26 -0.56
C ILE A 155 17.14 17.31 -0.54
N ALA A 156 17.82 16.48 -1.35
CA ALA A 156 19.28 16.49 -1.45
C ALA A 156 19.80 17.81 -2.00
N GLN A 157 19.23 18.30 -3.10
CA GLN A 157 19.63 19.56 -3.72
C GLN A 157 19.43 20.73 -2.75
N PHE A 158 18.28 20.79 -2.07
CA PHE A 158 18.02 21.78 -1.04
C PHE A 158 19.06 21.70 0.08
N ALA A 159 19.26 20.53 0.68
CA ALA A 159 20.16 20.37 1.82
C ALA A 159 21.62 20.67 1.47
N GLN A 160 22.08 20.25 0.30
CA GLN A 160 23.42 20.55 -0.21
C GLN A 160 23.60 22.06 -0.44
N SER A 161 22.62 22.73 -1.05
CA SER A 161 22.68 24.17 -1.29
C SER A 161 22.79 24.97 0.01
N GLN A 162 21.98 24.63 1.02
CA GLN A 162 22.00 25.31 2.32
C GLN A 162 23.32 25.03 3.05
N ASN A 163 23.78 23.78 3.06
CA ASN A 163 25.01 23.39 3.73
C ASN A 163 26.28 23.95 3.07
N ALA A 164 26.22 24.29 1.77
CA ALA A 164 27.31 24.97 1.08
C ALA A 164 27.40 26.46 1.42
N MET A 165 26.29 27.09 1.83
CA MET A 165 26.25 28.50 2.20
C MET A 165 26.67 28.73 3.66
N ASP A 166 26.18 27.89 4.58
CA ASP A 166 26.51 27.96 6.01
C ASP A 166 26.27 26.61 6.70
N LYS A 167 26.80 26.47 7.92
CA LYS A 167 26.57 25.33 8.79
C LYS A 167 25.08 25.19 9.11
N SER A 168 24.44 24.27 8.41
CA SER A 168 23.01 24.05 8.48
C SER A 168 22.63 22.87 9.38
N LYS A 169 21.45 22.96 10.00
CA LYS A 169 20.76 21.84 10.64
C LYS A 169 19.38 21.72 9.99
N PHE A 170 18.91 20.50 9.83
CA PHE A 170 17.67 20.22 9.11
C PHE A 170 16.67 19.55 10.03
N VAL A 171 15.38 19.88 9.87
CA VAL A 171 14.30 19.21 10.57
C VAL A 171 13.41 18.55 9.52
N LEU A 172 13.15 17.25 9.69
CA LEU A 172 12.23 16.49 8.86
C LEU A 172 10.96 16.18 9.66
N HIS A 173 9.83 16.67 9.17
CA HIS A 173 8.51 16.36 9.69
C HIS A 173 7.81 15.42 8.71
N GLU A 174 7.35 14.26 9.18
CA GLU A 174 6.67 13.26 8.36
C GLU A 174 5.31 12.89 8.97
N PHE A 175 4.30 12.87 8.11
CA PHE A 175 2.96 12.41 8.40
C PHE A 175 2.51 11.45 7.30
N SER A 176 2.01 10.28 7.67
CA SER A 176 1.62 9.24 6.72
C SER A 176 0.24 8.66 7.02
N CYS A 177 -0.51 8.39 5.96
CA CYS A 177 -1.76 7.65 6.01
C CYS A 177 -1.68 6.50 4.99
N THR A 178 -2.18 5.32 5.35
CA THR A 178 -2.24 4.16 4.46
C THR A 178 -3.69 3.89 4.06
N TYR A 179 -3.92 3.84 2.73
CA TYR A 179 -5.26 3.66 2.15
C TYR A 179 -5.42 2.37 1.35
N TYR A 180 -4.32 1.78 0.88
CA TYR A 180 -4.28 0.53 0.11
C TYR A 180 -2.91 -0.13 0.22
#